data_AF-A0A6I2T431-F1
#
_entry.id   AF-A0A6I2T431-F1
#
_cell.length_a   1.000
_cell.length_b   1.000
_cell.length_c   1.000
_cell.angle_alpha   90.00
_cell.angle_beta   90.00
_cell.angle_gamma   90.00
#
_symmetry.space_group_name_H-M   'P 1'
#
loop_
_entity.id
_entity.type
_entity.pdbx_description
1 polymer ?
#
loop_
_entity_poly.entity_id
_entity_poly.type
_entity_poly.pdbx_seq_one_letter_code
_entity_poly.pdbx_strand_id
1 'polypeptide(L)' 'MKDKHLTQMDIAKAIGRKAQSYVSDRLTGKKSFLISELDIIAPMVGLPDSLALIAASVGRRRVE' A
#
# COMPACT_ATOMS: atom_id res chain seq x y z
N MET A 1 -4.16 -6.11 18.89
CA MET A 1 -3.12 -6.00 17.85
C MET A 1 -2.55 -4.60 17.97
N LYS A 2 -1.22 -4.42 18.09
CA LYS A 2 -0.64 -3.08 18.27
C LYS A 2 -0.99 -2.21 17.07
N ASP A 3 -1.69 -1.10 17.29
CA ASP A 3 -1.86 0.01 16.34
C ASP A 3 -0.48 0.59 16.00
N LYS A 4 0.25 -0.07 15.10
CA LYS A 4 1.37 0.55 14.41
C LYS A 4 0.74 1.54 13.43
N HIS A 5 0.86 2.83 13.75
CA HIS A 5 0.57 3.90 12.80
C HIS A 5 1.54 3.78 11.61
N LEU A 6 1.19 2.98 10.62
CA LEU A 6 1.97 2.78 9.41
C LEU A 6 2.00 4.09 8.61
N THR A 7 3.19 4.68 8.45
CA THR A 7 3.33 5.93 7.70
C THR A 7 3.66 5.66 6.23
N GLN A 8 3.41 6.63 5.35
CA GLN A 8 3.83 6.54 3.95
C GLN A 8 5.36 6.45 3.81
N MET A 9 6.13 6.97 4.77
CA MET A 9 7.58 6.86 4.77
C MET A 9 8.04 5.44 5.11
N ASP A 10 7.34 4.75 6.01
CA ASP A 10 7.62 3.34 6.32
C ASP A 10 7.37 2.45 5.11
N ILE A 11 6.26 2.69 4.40
CA ILE A 11 5.94 2.01 3.14
C ILE A 11 7.05 2.28 2.12
N ALA A 12 7.43 3.55 1.91
CA ALA A 12 8.48 3.92 0.96
C ALA A 12 9.80 3.18 1.25
N LYS A 13 10.23 3.15 2.51
CA LYS A 13 11.44 2.42 2.93
C LYS A 13 11.34 0.92 2.65
N ALA A 14 10.20 0.31 2.95
CA ALA A 14 10.00 -1.12 2.75
C ALA A 14 10.13 -1.53 1.27
N ILE A 15 9.64 -0.70 0.35
CA ILE A 15 9.74 -0.93 -1.10
C ILE A 15 11.02 -0.34 -1.73
N GLY A 16 12.03 -0.03 -0.92
CA GLY A 16 13.34 0.46 -1.40
C GLY A 16 13.35 1.87 -1.97
N ARG A 17 12.36 2.71 -1.63
CA ARG A 17 12.25 4.11 -2.05
C ARG A 17 12.69 5.05 -0.94
N LYS A 18 13.25 6.20 -1.34
CA LYS A 18 13.80 7.20 -0.41
C LYS A 18 12.83 8.32 -0.05
N ALA A 19 11.73 8.46 -0.79
CA ALA A 19 10.82 9.60 -0.68
C ALA A 19 9.37 9.15 -0.51
N GLN A 20 8.69 9.74 0.48
CA GLN A 20 7.25 9.55 0.70
C GLN A 20 6.41 9.99 -0.50
N SER A 21 6.86 10.98 -1.29
CA SER A 21 6.15 11.44 -2.50
C SER A 21 5.88 10.29 -3.49
N TYR A 22 6.77 9.29 -3.54
CA TYR A 22 6.57 8.10 -4.37
C TYR A 22 5.29 7.33 -4.01
N VAL A 23 5.02 7.19 -2.71
CA VAL A 23 3.84 6.50 -2.17
C VAL A 23 2.62 7.40 -2.31
N SER A 24 2.75 8.70 -2.03
CA SER A 24 1.67 9.69 -2.16
C SER A 24 1.10 9.74 -3.59
N ASP A 25 1.96 9.77 -4.62
CA ASP A 25 1.53 9.75 -6.03
C ASP A 25 0.70 8.50 -6.37
N ARG A 26 0.92 7.38 -5.68
CA ARG A 26 0.22 6.12 -5.93
C ARG A 26 -1.09 6.00 -5.17
N LEU A 27 -1.09 6.44 -3.91
CA LEU A 27 -2.32 6.51 -3.12
C LEU A 27 -3.32 7.52 -3.69
N THR A 28 -2.84 8.59 -4.34
CA THR A 28 -3.68 9.58 -5.04
C THR A 28 -4.06 9.17 -6.46
N GLY A 29 -3.65 7.97 -6.92
CA GLY A 29 -4.00 7.45 -8.23
C GLY A 29 -3.28 8.08 -9.42
N LYS A 30 -2.30 8.98 -9.19
CA LYS A 30 -1.49 9.56 -10.29
C LYS A 30 -0.59 8.53 -10.96
N LYS A 31 -0.15 7.51 -10.21
CA LYS A 31 0.70 6.41 -10.66
C LYS A 31 0.25 5.09 -10.03
N SER A 32 0.60 3.96 -10.63
CA SER A 32 0.32 2.64 -10.06
C SER A 32 1.51 2.10 -9.25
N PHE A 33 1.22 1.25 -8.25
CA PHE A 33 2.22 0.37 -7.65
C PHE A 33 2.60 -0.76 -8.63
N LEU A 34 3.83 -1.23 -8.54
CA LEU A 34 4.20 -2.52 -9.12
C LEU A 34 3.62 -3.66 -8.26
N ILE A 35 3.31 -4.81 -8.85
CA ILE A 35 2.82 -5.98 -8.10
C ILE A 35 3.83 -6.42 -7.03
N SER A 36 5.12 -6.42 -7.35
CA SER A 36 6.18 -6.72 -6.39
C SER A 36 6.26 -5.73 -5.22
N GLU A 37 5.87 -4.47 -5.44
CA GLU A 37 5.75 -3.49 -4.35
C GLU A 37 4.53 -3.79 -3.48
N LEU A 38 3.42 -4.23 -4.09
CA LEU A 38 2.22 -4.63 -3.36
C LEU A 38 2.44 -5.89 -2.52
N ASP A 39 3.24 -6.86 -2.99
CA ASP A 39 3.59 -8.05 -2.20
C ASP A 39 4.38 -7.69 -0.93
N ILE A 40 5.18 -6.63 -0.97
CA ILE A 40 5.89 -6.11 0.20
C ILE A 40 4.95 -5.35 1.13
N ILE A 41 3.99 -4.59 0.58
CA ILE A 41 3.06 -3.74 1.34
C ILE A 41 1.98 -4.56 2.05
N ALA A 42 1.47 -5.62 1.43
CA ALA A 42 0.40 -6.46 1.97
C ALA A 42 0.63 -6.90 3.44
N PRO A 43 1.78 -7.50 3.82
CA PRO A 43 2.01 -7.91 5.20
C PRO A 43 2.12 -6.72 6.17
N MET A 44 2.49 -5.53 5.70
CA MET A 44 2.53 -4.32 6.54
C MET A 44 1.14 -3.89 7.01
N VAL A 45 0.09 -4.26 6.26
CA VAL A 45 -1.32 -3.99 6.60
C VAL A 45 -2.07 -5.25 7.05
N GLY A 46 -1.35 -6.34 7.35
CA GLY A 46 -1.92 -7.59 7.87
C GLY A 46 -2.55 -8.49 6.82
N LEU A 47 -2.17 -8.35 5.55
CA LEU A 47 -2.63 -9.19 4.44
C LEU A 47 -1.50 -10.08 3.91
N PRO A 48 -1.81 -11.27 3.37
CA PRO A 48 -0.78 -12.25 2.99
C PRO A 48 0.02 -11.85 1.74
N ASP A 49 -0.63 -11.26 0.73
CA ASP A 49 -0.01 -10.96 -0.57
C ASP A 49 -0.74 -9.84 -1.34
N SER A 50 -0.20 -9.49 -2.50
CA SER A 50 -0.75 -8.47 -3.39
C SER A 50 -2.19 -8.77 -3.85
N LEU A 51 -2.55 -10.04 -4.08
CA LEU A 51 -3.90 -10.41 -4.52
C LEU A 51 -4.92 -10.20 -3.41
N ALA A 52 -4.61 -10.60 -2.19
CA ALA A 52 -5.45 -10.34 -1.01
C ALA A 52 -5.60 -8.84 -0.75
N LEU A 53 -4.53 -8.06 -0.93
CA LEU A 53 -4.57 -6.60 -0.85
C LEU A 53 -5.49 -5.97 -1.90
N ILE A 54 -5.36 -6.40 -3.16
CA ILE A 54 -6.23 -5.93 -4.25
C ILE A 54 -7.69 -6.31 -3.95
N ALA A 55 -7.97 -7.56 -3.59
CA ALA A 55 -9.33 -8.01 -3.25
C ALA A 55 -9.95 -7.17 -2.12
N ALA A 56 -9.19 -6.88 -1.06
CA ALA A 56 -9.63 -6.03 0.05
C ALA A 56 -9.94 -4.58 -0.37
N SER A 57 -9.29 -4.09 -1.43
CA SER A 57 -9.54 -2.74 -1.98
C SER A 57 -10.74 -2.66 -2.91
N VAL A 58 -11.05 -3.73 -3.65
CA VAL A 58 -12.16 -3.78 -4.62
C VAL A 58 -13.52 -3.73 -3.93
N GLY A 59 -13.62 -4.23 -2.69
CA GLY A 59 -14.84 -4.20 -1.88
C GLY A 59 -15.22 -2.84 -1.27
N ARG A 60 -14.40 -1.79 -1.44
CA ARG A 60 -14.62 -0.45 -0.84
C ARG A 60 -14.99 0.63 -1.85
N ARG A 61 -15.67 0.27 -2.94
CA ARG A 61 -16.22 1.27 -3.86
C ARG A 61 -17.35 2.02 -3.15
N ARG A 62 -17.04 3.21 -2.60
CA ARG A 62 -18.06 4.15 -2.15
C ARG A 62 -18.80 4.59 -3.40
N VAL A 63 -20.04 4.16 -3.53
CA VAL A 63 -20.97 4.76 -4.49
C VAL A 63 -21.25 6.15 -3.94
N GLU A 64 -20.72 7.16 -4.60
CA GLU A 64 -21.20 8.54 -4.47
C GLU A 64 -22.41 8.74 -5.36
#